data_AF-A0A6I5RBG8-F1
#
_entry.id   AF-A0A6I5RBG8-F1
#
_cell.length_a   1.000
_cell.length_b   1.000
_cell.length_c   1.000
_cell.angle_alpha   90.00
_cell.angle_beta   90.00
_cell.angle_gamma   90.00
#
_symmetry.space_group_name_H-M   'P 1'
#
loop_
_entity.id
_entity.type
_entity.pdbx_description
1 polymer ?
#
loop_
_entity_poly.entity_id
_entity_poly.type
_entity_poly.pdbx_seq_one_letter_code
_entity_poly.pdbx_strand_id
1 'polypeptide(L)' 'MVTRVTEGACDLAVLVDQFIASRNINHRQYQQLYAVVLADGSVDEYERQQINRLFDAIKEGMVRVVD' A
#
# COMPACT_ATOMS: atom_id res chain seq x y z
N MET A 1 28.85 -4.00 -2.46
CA MET A 1 27.49 -3.44 -2.59
C MET A 1 26.49 -4.56 -2.34
N VAL A 2 25.99 -4.73 -1.12
CA VAL A 2 24.76 -5.50 -0.84
C VAL A 2 24.07 -4.80 0.32
N THR A 3 23.00 -4.10 -0.01
CA THR A 3 22.14 -3.38 0.92
C THR A 3 21.33 -4.41 1.70
N ARG A 4 21.56 -4.50 3.01
CA ARG A 4 20.59 -5.08 3.94
C ARG A 4 19.42 -4.10 4.00
N VAL A 5 18.37 -4.39 3.25
CA VAL A 5 17.13 -3.61 3.30
C VAL A 5 16.41 -4.03 4.57
N THR A 6 16.14 -3.08 5.44
CA THR A 6 15.29 -3.20 6.61
C THR A 6 13.89 -3.66 6.19
N GLU A 7 13.56 -4.91 6.51
CA GLU A 7 12.52 -5.79 5.94
C GLU A 7 11.06 -5.48 6.34
N GLY A 8 10.69 -4.23 6.61
CA GLY A 8 9.31 -3.90 7.03
C GLY A 8 8.75 -2.65 6.36
N ALA A 9 9.31 -1.49 6.68
CA ALA A 9 8.75 -0.21 6.25
C ALA A 9 9.02 0.15 4.78
N CYS A 10 10.09 -0.37 4.17
CA CYS A 10 10.40 -0.09 2.75
C CYS A 10 9.57 -0.94 1.78
N ASP A 11 9.09 -2.10 2.20
CA ASP A 11 8.43 -3.04 1.28
C ASP A 11 7.02 -2.55 0.92
N LEU A 12 6.27 -2.07 1.92
CA LEU A 12 4.95 -1.49 1.73
C LEU A 12 5.00 -0.23 0.85
N ALA A 13 6.04 0.59 1.02
CA ALA A 13 6.28 1.78 0.21
C ALA A 13 6.43 1.46 -1.26
N VAL A 14 7.27 0.47 -1.54
CA VAL A 14 7.56 0.02 -2.89
C VAL A 14 6.34 -0.67 -3.50
N LEU A 15 5.55 -1.39 -2.70
CA LEU A 15 4.28 -1.99 -3.12
C LEU A 15 3.24 -0.93 -3.48
N VAL A 16 3.04 0.07 -2.61
CA VAL A 16 2.12 1.18 -2.85
C VAL A 16 2.52 1.96 -4.09
N ASP A 17 3.81 2.28 -4.24
CA ASP A 17 4.32 3.00 -5.41
C ASP A 17 4.10 2.20 -6.70
N GLN A 18 4.29 0.88 -6.67
CA GLN A 18 3.97 -0.01 -7.79
C GLN A 18 2.48 -0.03 -8.14
N PHE A 19 1.57 0.01 -7.15
CA PHE A 19 0.13 0.08 -7.42
C PHE A 19 -0.28 1.42 -8.02
N ILE A 20 0.30 2.52 -7.52
CA ILE A 20 0.08 3.87 -8.08
C ILE A 20 0.62 3.94 -9.52
N ALA A 21 1.83 3.42 -9.76
CA ALA A 21 2.45 3.38 -11.08
C ALA A 21 1.65 2.50 -12.06
N SER A 22 1.17 1.34 -11.59
CA SER A 22 0.34 0.43 -12.40
C SER A 22 -1.06 0.96 -12.64
N ARG A 23 -1.52 1.96 -11.85
CA ARG A 23 -2.88 2.52 -11.83
C ARG A 23 -4.00 1.49 -11.67
N ASN A 24 -3.65 0.28 -11.27
CA ASN A 24 -4.55 -0.85 -11.15
C ASN A 24 -4.21 -1.58 -9.85
N ILE A 25 -5.24 -1.81 -9.04
CA ILE A 25 -5.14 -2.61 -7.83
C ILE A 25 -6.20 -3.70 -7.86
N ASN A 26 -5.85 -4.91 -7.45
CA ASN A 26 -6.82 -5.99 -7.38
C ASN A 26 -7.69 -5.86 -6.12
N HIS A 27 -8.97 -6.24 -6.19
CA HIS A 27 -9.86 -6.25 -5.02
C HIS A 27 -9.28 -7.06 -3.85
N ARG A 28 -8.58 -8.17 -4.11
CA ARG A 28 -7.89 -8.93 -3.05
C ARG A 28 -6.77 -8.15 -2.38
N GLN A 29 -5.97 -7.42 -3.16
CA GLN A 29 -4.89 -6.59 -2.64
C GLN A 29 -5.45 -5.44 -1.80
N TYR A 30 -6.50 -4.79 -2.28
CA TYR A 30 -7.23 -3.75 -1.55
C TYR A 30 -7.74 -4.26 -0.19
N GLN A 31 -8.38 -5.43 -0.17
CA GLN A 31 -8.88 -6.06 1.07
C GLN A 31 -7.73 -6.42 2.03
N GLN A 32 -6.59 -6.91 1.52
CA GLN A 32 -5.42 -7.20 2.36
C GLN A 32 -4.85 -5.93 3.00
N LEU A 33 -4.68 -4.85 2.22
CA LEU A 33 -4.22 -3.55 2.73
C LEU A 33 -5.20 -2.98 3.76
N TYR A 34 -6.51 -3.09 3.51
CA TYR A 34 -7.54 -2.64 4.44
C TYR A 34 -7.55 -3.45 5.73
N ALA A 35 -7.41 -4.78 5.62
CA ALA A 35 -7.31 -5.68 6.76
C ALA A 35 -6.06 -5.41 7.60
N VAL A 36 -4.93 -5.05 6.98
CA VAL A 36 -3.71 -4.65 7.69
C VAL A 36 -3.93 -3.35 8.46
N VAL A 37 -4.57 -2.33 7.87
CA VAL A 37 -4.90 -1.07 8.58
C VAL A 37 -5.88 -1.28 9.73
N LEU A 38 -6.81 -2.23 9.58
CA LEU A 38 -7.79 -2.62 10.60
C LEU A 38 -7.23 -3.57 11.66
N ALA A 39 -6.16 -4.31 11.36
CA ALA A 39 -5.45 -5.18 12.29
C ALA A 39 -4.61 -4.33 13.25
N ASP A 40 -5.33 -3.73 14.19
CA ASP A 40 -4.93 -3.03 15.39
C ASP A 40 -3.44 -3.17 15.79
N GLY A 41 -2.72 -2.04 15.72
CA GLY A 41 -1.50 -1.78 16.51
C GLY A 41 -0.15 -2.16 15.91
N SER A 42 -0.09 -2.93 14.81
CA SER A 42 1.20 -3.31 14.19
C SER A 42 1.61 -2.48 12.98
N VAL A 43 0.73 -1.59 12.51
CA VAL A 43 0.99 -0.72 11.35
C VAL A 43 1.64 0.57 11.83
N ASP A 44 2.85 0.82 11.37
CA ASP A 44 3.58 2.05 11.70
C ASP A 44 2.89 3.28 11.07
N GLU A 45 3.11 4.47 11.63
CA GLU A 45 2.56 5.72 11.10
C GLU A 45 2.93 5.91 9.62
N TYR A 46 4.16 5.53 9.26
CA TYR A 46 4.65 5.61 7.88
C TYR A 46 3.86 4.69 6.94
N GLU A 47 3.63 3.44 7.35
CA GLU A 47 2.85 2.48 6.59
C GLU A 47 1.41 2.94 6.41
N ARG A 48 0.81 3.46 7.48
CA ARG A 48 -0.56 4.00 7.47
C ARG A 48 -0.69 5.17 6.51
N GLN A 49 0.30 6.08 6.47
CA GLN A 49 0.31 7.20 5.52
C GLN A 49 0.39 6.74 4.07
N GLN A 50 1.15 5.69 3.79
CA GLN A 50 1.26 5.16 2.43
C GLN A 50 0.02 4.45 1.97
N ILE A 51 -0.59 3.66 2.86
CA ILE A 51 -1.89 3.06 2.58
C ILE A 51 -2.91 4.17 2.36
N ASN A 52 -2.98 5.19 3.24
CA ASN A 52 -3.89 6.32 3.02
C ASN A 52 -3.66 7.04 1.69
N ARG A 53 -2.40 7.25 1.26
CA ARG A 53 -2.09 7.82 -0.07
C ARG A 53 -2.63 6.96 -1.21
N LEU A 54 -2.45 5.64 -1.13
CA LEU A 54 -2.99 4.73 -2.14
C LEU A 54 -4.52 4.80 -2.19
N PHE A 55 -5.16 4.80 -1.03
CA PHE A 55 -6.62 4.90 -0.91
C PHE A 55 -7.13 6.25 -1.42
N ASP A 56 -6.40 7.34 -1.20
CA ASP A 56 -6.72 8.66 -1.76
C ASP A 56 -6.62 8.62 -3.29
N ALA A 57 -5.53 8.06 -3.84
CA ALA A 57 -5.36 7.90 -5.29
C ALA A 57 -6.46 7.01 -5.93
N ILE A 58 -6.97 6.02 -5.21
CA ILE A 58 -8.13 5.22 -5.64
C ILE A 58 -9.42 6.07 -5.60
N LYS A 59 -9.65 6.84 -4.53
CA LYS A 59 -10.82 7.72 -4.40
C LYS A 59 -10.82 8.85 -5.42
N GLU A 60 -9.67 9.42 -5.72
CA GLU A 60 -9.47 10.44 -6.77
C GLU A 60 -9.63 9.85 -8.19
N GLY A 61 -9.70 8.52 -8.32
CA GLY A 61 -9.85 7.83 -9.60
C GLY A 61 -8.55 7.71 -10.40
N MET A 62 -7.39 8.01 -9.79
CA MET A 62 -6.08 7.79 -10.39
C MET A 62 -5.70 6.31 -10.46
N VAL A 63 -6.20 5.51 -9.50
CA VAL A 63 -6.02 4.06 -9.43
C VAL A 63 -7.38 3.38 -9.55
N ARG A 64 -7.52 2.45 -10.48
CA ARG A 64 -8.73 1.66 -10.68
C ARG A 64 -8.63 0.34 -9.92
N VAL A 65 -9.71 0.00 -9.21
CA VAL A 65 -9.86 -1.35 -8.65
C VAL A 65 -10.32 -2.27 -9.78
N VAL A 66 -9.45 -3.19 -10.18
CA VAL A 66 -9.73 -4.23 -11.16
C VAL A 66 -9.91 -5.57 -10.45
N ASP A 67 -10.74 -6.46 -10.98
CA ASP A 67 -10.98 -7.80 -10.41
C ASP A 67 -9.91 -8.80 -10.86
#